data_AF-A0A0F3R8X2-F1
#
_entry.id   AF-A0A0F3R8X2-F1
#
_cell.length_a   1.000
_cell.length_b   1.000
_cell.length_c   1.000
_cell.angle_alpha   90.00
_cell.angle_beta   90.00
_cell.angle_gamma   90.00
#
_symmetry.space_group_name_H-M   'P 1'
#
loop_
_entity.id
_entity.type
_entity.pdbx_description
1 polymer ?
#
loop_
_entity_poly.entity_id
_entity_poly.type
_entity_poly.pdbx_seq_one_letter_code
_entity_poly.pdbx_strand_id
1 'polypeptide(L)' 'MGATALVGYIGNLCNKKYSATQYALLSSASSLCNNTVTIYAGKLVNMMGWDGFFIFTIILALPALFILMYLNKRVNV' A
#
# COMPACT_ATOMS: atom_id res chain seq x y z
N MET A 1 1.49 -2.36 -10.91
CA MET A 1 0.41 -1.36 -10.98
C MET A 1 0.27 -0.52 -9.70
N GLY A 2 0.41 -1.07 -8.49
CA GLY A 2 0.37 -0.27 -7.25
C GLY A 2 1.54 0.71 -7.07
N ALA A 3 2.76 0.29 -7.41
CA ALA A 3 3.95 1.14 -7.30
C ALA A 3 3.91 2.38 -8.20
N THR A 4 3.32 2.27 -9.41
CA THR A 4 3.19 3.41 -10.33
C THR A 4 2.16 4.43 -9.84
N ALA A 5 1.06 3.98 -9.24
CA ALA A 5 0.07 4.87 -8.61
C ALA A 5 0.67 5.58 -7.38
N LEU A 6 1.44 4.86 -6.56
CA LEU A 6 2.15 5.42 -5.41
C LEU A 6 3.16 6.49 -5.84
N VAL A 7 4.01 6.20 -6.83
CA VAL A 7 5.02 7.16 -7.34
C VAL A 7 4.34 8.41 -7.91
N GLY A 8 3.22 8.26 -8.63
CA GLY A 8 2.41 9.39 -9.10
C GLY A 8 1.85 10.24 -7.95
N TYR A 9 1.39 9.60 -6.88
CA TYR A 9 0.90 10.30 -5.68
C TYR A 9 2.01 11.03 -4.91
N ILE A 10 3.15 10.37 -4.68
CA ILE A 10 4.33 10.99 -4.04
C ILE A 10 4.84 12.17 -4.88
N GLY A 11 4.83 12.03 -6.21
CA GLY A 11 5.18 13.09 -7.14
C GLY A 11 4.28 14.33 -7.02
N ASN A 12 2.98 14.14 -6.75
CA ASN A 12 2.02 15.23 -6.53
C ASN A 12 2.25 15.93 -5.16
N LEU A 13 2.73 15.19 -4.16
CA LEU A 13 3.02 15.71 -2.81
C LEU A 13 4.38 16.41 -2.68
N CYS A 14 5.36 16.05 -3.51
CA CYS A 14 6.70 16.64 -3.44
C CYS A 14 6.75 18.02 -4.08
N ASN A 15 7.32 19.00 -3.37
CA ASN A 15 7.55 20.33 -3.94
C ASN A 15 8.76 20.28 -4.87
N LYS A 16 8.66 20.86 -6.08
CA LYS A 16 9.68 20.82 -7.15
C LYS A 16 11.08 21.30 -6.71
N LYS A 17 11.14 22.10 -5.63
CA LYS A 17 12.36 22.71 -5.10
C LYS A 17 13.20 21.81 -4.17
N TYR A 18 12.59 20.78 -3.55
CA TYR A 18 13.26 19.83 -2.63
C TYR A 18 12.94 18.35 -2.96
N SER A 19 12.52 18.08 -4.20
CA SER A 19 11.91 16.81 -4.59
C SER A 19 12.83 15.61 -4.41
N ALA A 20 14.15 15.77 -4.60
CA ALA A 20 15.10 14.67 -4.47
C ALA A 20 15.11 14.08 -3.05
N THR A 21 15.18 14.92 -2.03
CA THR A 21 15.24 14.49 -0.63
C THR A 21 13.88 13.98 -0.13
N GLN A 22 12.81 14.70 -0.46
CA GLN A 22 11.45 14.29 -0.05
C GLN A 22 11.06 12.96 -0.72
N TYR A 23 11.31 12.81 -2.02
CA TYR A 23 11.03 11.57 -2.73
C TYR A 23 11.84 10.39 -2.17
N ALA A 24 13.13 10.59 -1.86
CA ALA A 24 13.96 9.55 -1.25
C ALA A 24 13.43 9.11 0.14
N LEU A 25 12.99 10.06 0.96
CA LEU A 25 12.41 9.79 2.28
C LEU A 25 11.08 9.04 2.18
N LEU A 26 10.17 9.52 1.33
CA LEU A 26 8.86 8.91 1.08
C LEU A 26 8.99 7.51 0.44
N SER A 27 9.92 7.34 -0.50
CA SER A 27 10.22 6.05 -1.12
C SER A 27 10.80 5.06 -0.11
N SER A 28 11.72 5.51 0.76
CA SER A 28 12.28 4.66 1.82
C SER A 28 11.21 4.24 2.82
N ALA A 29 10.31 5.15 3.21
CA ALA A 29 9.18 4.84 4.08
C ALA A 29 8.20 3.83 3.47
N SER A 30 7.89 3.96 2.18
CA SER A 30 7.04 3.01 1.46
C SER A 30 7.68 1.60 1.39
N SER A 31 8.99 1.54 1.12
CA SER A 31 9.73 0.28 1.12
C SER A 31 9.70 -0.39 2.51
N LEU A 32 9.89 0.41 3.56
CA LEU A 32 9.81 -0.07 4.95
C LEU A 32 8.44 -0.67 5.28
N CYS A 33 7.34 -0.01 4.88
CA CYS A 33 5.98 -0.52 5.11
C CYS A 33 5.71 -1.87 4.43
N ASN A 34 6.17 -2.06 3.20
CA ASN A 34 5.98 -3.33 2.50
C ASN A 34 6.84 -4.45 3.12
N ASN A 35 8.07 -4.10 3.51
CA ASN A 35 9.00 -5.06 4.08
C ASN A 35 8.53 -5.55 5.46
N THR A 36 7.99 -4.67 6.31
CA THR A 36 7.45 -5.08 7.62
C THR A 36 6.29 -6.07 7.47
N VAL A 37 5.31 -5.76 6.62
CA VAL A 37 4.17 -6.66 6.35
C VAL A 37 4.65 -8.03 5.83
N THR A 38 5.64 -8.04 4.94
CA THR A 38 6.23 -9.26 4.40
C THR A 38 6.90 -10.13 5.48
N ILE A 39 7.63 -9.50 6.42
CA ILE A 39 8.27 -10.21 7.54
C ILE A 39 7.21 -10.85 8.46
N TYR A 40 6.11 -10.15 8.74
CA TYR A 40 5.03 -10.68 9.58
C TYR A 40 4.20 -11.77 8.88
N ALA A 41 4.06 -11.71 7.54
CA ALA A 41 3.28 -12.67 6.76
C ALA A 41 3.79 -14.11 6.93
N GLY A 42 5.11 -14.33 6.93
CA GLY A 42 5.69 -15.66 7.13
C GLY A 42 5.38 -16.25 8.51
N LYS A 43 5.38 -15.43 9.57
CA LYS A 43 5.02 -15.87 10.93
C LYS A 43 3.53 -16.17 11.06
N LEU A 44 2.68 -15.36 10.40
CA LEU A 44 1.23 -15.56 10.33
C LEU A 44 0.85 -16.89 9.67
N VAL A 45 1.49 -17.24 8.55
CA VAL A 45 1.26 -18.53 7.86
C VAL A 45 1.67 -19.71 8.74
N ASN A 46 2.76 -19.62 9.49
CA ASN A 46 3.19 -20.69 10.40
C ASN A 46 2.21 -20.91 11.57
N MET A 47 1.50 -19.87 12.02
CA MET A 47 0.55 -19.98 13.13
C MET A 47 -0.86 -20.37 12.70
N MET A 48 -1.32 -19.92 11.52
CA MET A 48 -2.71 -20.09 11.06
C MET A 48 -2.86 -21.08 9.89
N GLY A 49 -1.76 -21.55 9.31
CA GLY A 49 -1.78 -22.32 8.06
C GLY A 49 -2.06 -21.45 6.83
N TRP A 50 -1.90 -22.05 5.65
CA TRP A 50 -2.12 -21.34 4.38
C TRP A 50 -3.59 -20.94 4.18
N ASP A 51 -4.54 -21.79 4.56
CA ASP A 51 -5.98 -21.53 4.41
C ASP A 51 -6.43 -20.27 5.17
N GLY A 52 -6.02 -20.16 6.45
CA GLY A 52 -6.34 -19.00 7.29
C GLY A 52 -5.72 -17.70 6.75
N PHE A 53 -4.49 -17.77 6.21
CA PHE A 53 -3.81 -16.63 5.64
C PHE A 53 -4.52 -16.06 4.39
N PHE A 54 -5.00 -16.93 3.51
CA PHE A 54 -5.75 -16.49 2.32
C PHE A 54 -7.10 -15.86 2.68
N ILE A 55 -7.85 -16.47 3.60
CA ILE A 55 -9.12 -15.91 4.09
C ILE A 55 -8.88 -14.54 4.75
N PHE A 56 -7.85 -14.44 5.60
CA PHE A 56 -7.48 -13.18 6.24
C PHE A 56 -7.10 -12.11 5.21
N THR A 57 -6.32 -12.47 4.19
CA THR A 57 -5.94 -11.56 3.10
C THR A 57 -7.15 -11.07 2.31
N ILE A 58 -8.12 -11.95 2.03
CA ILE A 58 -9.37 -11.57 1.37
C ILE A 58 -10.16 -10.58 2.23
N ILE A 59 -10.28 -10.85 3.53
CA ILE A 59 -10.97 -9.95 4.47
C ILE A 59 -10.27 -8.59 4.53
N LEU A 60 -8.94 -8.54 4.51
CA LEU A 60 -8.18 -7.28 4.43
C LEU A 60 -8.31 -6.55 3.09
N ALA A 61 -8.54 -7.28 1.99
CA ALA A 61 -8.72 -6.67 0.68
C ALA A 61 -10.10 -6.01 0.50
N LEU A 62 -11.14 -6.52 1.18
CA LEU A 62 -12.50 -5.96 1.13
C LEU A 62 -12.58 -4.45 1.49
N PRO A 63 -12.03 -3.96 2.62
CA PRO A 63 -12.09 -2.53 2.95
C PRO A 63 -11.34 -1.67 1.93
N ALA A 64 -10.24 -2.17 1.36
CA ALA A 64 -9.50 -1.46 0.31
C ALA A 64 -10.36 -1.26 -0.95
N LEU A 65 -11.09 -2.30 -1.36
CA LEU A 65 -12.03 -2.25 -2.48
C LEU A 65 -13.21 -1.30 -2.20
N PHE A 66 -13.71 -1.30 -0.96
CA PHE A 66 -14.80 -0.41 -0.55
C PHE A 66 -14.41 1.07 -0.62
N ILE A 67 -13.21 1.40 -0.14
CA ILE A 67 -12.62 2.75 -0.24
C ILE A 67 -12.43 3.15 -1.71
N LEU A 68 -11.95 2.23 -2.55
CA LEU A 68 -11.77 2.47 -3.98
C LEU A 68 -13.11 2.81 -4.66
N MET A 69 -14.17 2.03 -4.39
CA MET A 69 -15.51 2.30 -4.93
C MET A 69 -16.06 3.66 -4.44
N TYR A 70 -15.86 3.98 -3.16
CA TYR A 70 -16.28 5.27 -2.61
C TYR A 70 -15.54 6.44 -3.27
N LEU A 71 -14.22 6.33 -3.45
CA LEU A 71 -13.41 7.35 -4.13
C LEU A 71 -13.74 7.46 -5.63
N ASN A 72 -13.96 6.35 -6.33
CA ASN A 72 -14.37 6.35 -7.74
C ASN A 72 -15.71 7.09 -7.92
N LYS A 73 -16.64 6.95 -6.98
CA LYS A 73 -17.91 7.70 -6.98
C LYS A 73 -17.72 9.21 -6.75
N ARG A 74 -16.65 9.62 -6.06
CA ARG A 74 -16.31 11.04 -5.80
C ARG A 74 -15.48 11.69 -6.90
N VAL A 75 -14.68 10.89 -7.63
CA VAL A 75 -13.72 11.34 -8.65
C VAL A 75 -14.27 11.18 -10.09
N ASN A 76 -15.51 10.71 -10.26
CA ASN A 76 -16.23 10.85 -11.53
C ASN A 76 -16.56 12.33 -11.79
N VAL A 77 -15.61 13.02 -12.43
CA VAL A 77 -15.80 14.24 -13.22
C VAL A 77 -15.89 13.83 -14.68
#